data_AF-A0A8T5MEX3-F1
#
_entry.id   AF-A0A8T5MEX3-F1
#
_cell.length_a   1.000
_cell.length_b   1.000
_cell.length_c   1.000
_cell.angle_alpha   90.00
_cell.angle_beta   90.00
_cell.angle_gamma   90.00
#
_symmetry.space_group_name_H-M   'P 1'
#
loop_
_entity.id
_entity.type
_entity.pdbx_description
1 polymer ?
#
loop_
_entity_poly.entity_id
_entity_poly.type
_entity_poly.pdbx_seq_one_letter_code
_entity_poly.pdbx_strand_id
1 'polypeptide(L)'
;MSGSTGEVIRELRIEEGVGGYTFRVASVAVDANGDAHIVAHNYYDHKLYYYKIDGVTGGEIVSKIMINTGSSTWPDQYADLDIDSSGDVHIVWADAFDDLLMKYIKLDGDNGNVLITQKTLYNGAGDGYASDSAIAVDVNGDVHVVWEYDKTAGNYDLISYIKVDGTTGIPIIPRMEVNFSYTNYHYRDYVPDVAVDFEGNVHIATRFKYDYGDPWIRYIKMDGDTAEDIIPEFRVTDVTADPYVGVLDVDSVGDVHIVYQDDNITGGDSFLVYTKLSGTDASVIFGDQPIGDVGTGIPECDLGLEYVVQCGEVFNPDCFANDWACCSDDPGEYLIEENGVKRCCNNPNDRINAQGNCVMPTSKIKKTAMPRFSPQEGYSWLLPFGILIVISVLIYFFTVKKK
;
A
#
# COMPACT_ATOMS: atom_id res chain seq x y z
N MET A 1 -6.68 -23.68 -5.67
CA MET A 1 -7.42 -22.40 -5.72
C MET A 1 -7.34 -21.93 -7.16
N SER A 2 -8.47 -21.82 -7.85
CA SER A 2 -8.51 -21.38 -9.24
C SER A 2 -8.29 -19.87 -9.28
N GLY A 3 -7.16 -19.44 -9.84
CA GLY A 3 -6.92 -18.03 -10.13
C GLY A 3 -7.95 -17.55 -11.14
N SER A 4 -8.86 -16.67 -10.72
CA SER A 4 -9.63 -15.86 -11.64
C SER A 4 -8.70 -14.79 -12.18
N THR A 5 -8.43 -14.84 -13.48
CA THR A 5 -7.86 -13.71 -14.21
C THR A 5 -8.76 -12.50 -13.96
N GLY A 6 -8.23 -11.45 -13.33
CA GLY A 6 -8.96 -10.21 -13.06
C GLY A 6 -9.32 -9.53 -14.37
N GLU A 7 -10.46 -9.88 -14.94
CA GLU A 7 -11.02 -9.20 -16.09
C GLU A 7 -11.75 -7.95 -15.60
N VAL A 8 -11.55 -6.80 -16.24
CA VAL A 8 -12.28 -5.57 -15.93
C VAL A 8 -13.77 -5.86 -16.15
N ILE A 9 -14.52 -5.95 -15.05
CA ILE A 9 -15.91 -6.41 -15.09
C ILE A 9 -16.81 -5.30 -15.62
N ARG A 10 -16.43 -4.02 -15.42
CA ARG A 10 -17.17 -2.83 -15.88
C ARG A 10 -16.33 -1.55 -15.81
N GLU A 11 -16.39 -0.73 -16.85
CA GLU A 11 -15.92 0.66 -16.83
C GLU A 11 -17.14 1.59 -16.65
N LEU A 12 -17.05 2.53 -15.71
CA LEU A 12 -18.09 3.53 -15.46
C LEU A 12 -17.51 4.93 -15.64
N ARG A 13 -18.13 5.72 -16.52
CA ARG A 13 -17.83 7.15 -16.66
C ARG A 13 -18.74 7.95 -15.72
N ILE A 14 -18.15 8.55 -14.70
CA ILE A 14 -18.86 9.34 -13.68
C ILE A 14 -19.10 10.78 -14.16
N GLU A 15 -18.09 11.41 -14.77
CA GLU A 15 -18.23 12.79 -15.26
C GLU A 15 -17.41 13.03 -16.54
N GLU A 16 -17.87 13.96 -17.39
CA GLU A 16 -17.13 14.43 -18.57
C GLU A 16 -16.58 15.83 -18.34
N GLY A 17 -15.28 16.00 -18.61
CA GLY A 17 -14.66 17.33 -18.64
C GLY A 17 -15.27 18.20 -19.75
N VAL A 18 -15.50 19.49 -19.44
CA VAL A 18 -16.02 20.45 -20.41
C VAL A 18 -14.86 21.29 -20.96
N GLY A 19 -14.84 21.50 -22.29
CA GLY A 19 -13.94 22.48 -22.92
C GLY A 19 -12.45 22.10 -22.96
N GLY A 20 -12.11 20.82 -22.85
CA GLY A 20 -10.71 20.34 -22.88
C GLY A 20 -9.99 20.38 -21.53
N TYR A 21 -10.68 20.82 -20.47
CA TYR A 21 -10.20 20.73 -19.10
C TYR A 21 -10.53 19.35 -18.53
N THR A 22 -9.59 18.77 -17.78
CA THR A 22 -9.69 17.42 -17.24
C THR A 22 -10.32 17.42 -15.86
N PHE A 23 -11.22 16.48 -15.61
CA PHE A 23 -11.49 15.99 -14.26
C PHE A 23 -10.34 15.06 -13.86
N ARG A 24 -9.79 15.22 -12.66
CA ARG A 24 -8.79 14.29 -12.12
C ARG A 24 -9.29 13.73 -10.81
N VAL A 25 -9.39 12.41 -10.73
CA VAL A 25 -9.52 11.74 -9.43
C VAL A 25 -8.23 12.00 -8.67
N ALA A 26 -8.37 12.52 -7.45
CA ALA A 26 -7.22 12.75 -6.59
C ALA A 26 -7.05 11.58 -5.61
N SER A 27 -8.14 11.10 -5.02
CA SER A 27 -8.11 9.93 -4.14
C SER A 27 -9.41 9.14 -4.17
N VAL A 28 -9.30 7.86 -3.82
CA VAL A 28 -10.41 6.91 -3.68
C VAL A 28 -10.18 6.03 -2.45
N ALA A 29 -11.23 5.85 -1.65
CA ALA A 29 -11.28 4.85 -0.60
C ALA A 29 -12.56 4.03 -0.70
N VAL A 30 -12.58 2.85 -0.07
CA VAL A 30 -13.71 1.92 -0.13
C VAL A 30 -14.22 1.69 1.29
N ASP A 31 -15.52 1.90 1.50
CA ASP A 31 -16.13 1.67 2.81
C ASP A 31 -16.40 0.18 3.09
N ALA A 32 -16.88 -0.12 4.30
CA ALA A 32 -17.20 -1.49 4.71
C ALA A 32 -18.37 -2.13 3.92
N ASN A 33 -19.18 -1.33 3.21
CA ASN A 33 -20.23 -1.84 2.31
C ASN A 33 -19.68 -2.17 0.92
N GLY A 34 -18.42 -1.82 0.65
CA GLY A 34 -17.78 -1.95 -0.65
C GLY A 34 -18.02 -0.75 -1.56
N ASP A 35 -18.59 0.35 -1.07
CA ASP A 35 -18.87 1.54 -1.85
C ASP A 35 -17.63 2.42 -1.97
N ALA A 36 -17.42 3.00 -3.16
CA ALA A 36 -16.27 3.85 -3.44
C ALA A 36 -16.57 5.31 -3.10
N HIS A 37 -15.72 5.89 -2.26
CA HIS A 37 -15.68 7.30 -1.92
C HIS A 37 -14.59 7.96 -2.75
N ILE A 38 -14.92 9.02 -3.48
CA ILE A 38 -14.01 9.63 -4.45
C ILE A 38 -13.92 11.12 -4.19
N VAL A 39 -12.69 11.64 -4.11
CA VAL A 39 -12.42 13.07 -4.18
C VAL A 39 -11.75 13.39 -5.52
N ALA A 40 -12.27 14.41 -6.21
CA ALA A 40 -11.85 14.74 -7.55
C ALA A 40 -11.78 16.26 -7.80
N HIS A 41 -10.81 16.65 -8.62
CA HIS A 41 -10.56 18.02 -9.01
C HIS A 41 -11.16 18.30 -10.36
N ASN A 42 -11.83 19.43 -10.48
CA ASN A 42 -12.25 19.97 -11.76
C ASN A 42 -11.38 21.17 -12.13
N TYR A 43 -10.55 21.00 -13.16
CA TYR A 43 -9.67 22.07 -13.64
C TYR A 43 -10.41 23.18 -14.38
N TYR A 44 -11.69 22.99 -14.74
CA TYR A 44 -12.49 24.01 -15.42
C TYR A 44 -13.02 25.08 -14.47
N ASP A 45 -13.59 24.69 -13.34
CA ASP A 45 -14.16 25.59 -12.33
C ASP A 45 -13.27 25.74 -11.09
N HIS A 46 -12.13 25.04 -11.07
CA HIS A 46 -11.13 25.07 -10.00
C HIS A 46 -11.67 24.56 -8.65
N LYS A 47 -12.63 23.62 -8.69
CA LYS A 47 -13.29 23.07 -7.51
C LYS A 47 -12.89 21.65 -7.18
N LEU A 48 -13.02 21.33 -5.90
CA LEU A 48 -12.87 20.01 -5.33
C LEU A 48 -14.25 19.41 -5.05
N TYR A 49 -14.44 18.17 -5.48
CA TYR A 49 -15.71 17.47 -5.41
C TYR A 49 -15.60 16.12 -4.72
N TYR A 50 -16.66 15.78 -3.97
CA TYR A 50 -16.85 14.47 -3.35
C TYR A 50 -18.00 13.71 -4.03
N TYR A 51 -17.83 12.40 -4.19
CA TYR A 51 -18.82 11.45 -4.69
C TYR A 51 -18.80 10.19 -3.83
N LYS A 52 -19.96 9.52 -3.71
CA LYS A 52 -20.03 8.12 -3.28
C LYS A 52 -20.71 7.30 -4.35
N ILE A 53 -20.05 6.21 -4.75
CA ILE A 53 -20.50 5.30 -5.81
C ILE A 53 -20.75 3.93 -5.19
N ASP A 54 -21.91 3.35 -5.48
CA ASP A 54 -22.26 1.98 -5.12
C ASP A 54 -21.27 1.00 -5.77
N GLY A 55 -20.55 0.25 -4.95
CA GLY A 55 -19.51 -0.67 -5.44
C GLY A 55 -20.05 -1.87 -6.23
N VAL A 56 -21.33 -2.18 -6.07
CA VAL A 56 -22.01 -3.28 -6.76
C VAL A 56 -22.64 -2.80 -8.06
N THR A 57 -23.38 -1.70 -8.01
CA THR A 57 -24.17 -1.23 -9.16
C THR A 57 -23.48 -0.16 -9.98
N GLY A 58 -22.44 0.49 -9.45
CA GLY A 58 -21.83 1.68 -10.03
C GLY A 58 -22.76 2.89 -10.07
N GLY A 59 -23.87 2.88 -9.31
CA GLY A 59 -24.76 4.02 -9.21
C GLY A 59 -24.20 5.08 -8.25
N GLU A 60 -24.49 6.37 -8.50
CA GLU A 60 -24.20 7.40 -7.50
C GLU A 60 -25.12 7.23 -6.28
N ILE A 61 -24.53 7.08 -5.10
CA ILE A 61 -25.22 7.13 -3.81
C ILE A 61 -25.26 8.59 -3.34
N VAL A 62 -24.09 9.23 -3.31
CA VAL A 62 -23.96 10.66 -3.06
C VAL A 62 -23.49 11.32 -4.35
N SER A 63 -24.40 12.06 -4.98
CA SER A 63 -24.07 12.88 -6.14
C SER A 63 -23.15 14.04 -5.74
N LYS A 64 -22.32 14.45 -6.70
CA LYS A 64 -21.35 15.55 -6.65
C LYS A 64 -21.61 16.62 -5.58
N ILE A 65 -20.78 16.65 -4.54
CA ILE A 65 -20.76 17.70 -3.50
C ILE A 65 -19.52 18.56 -3.67
N MET A 66 -19.68 19.88 -3.73
CA MET A 66 -18.55 20.82 -3.71
C MET A 66 -18.01 20.94 -2.28
N ILE A 67 -16.72 20.67 -2.11
CA ILE A 67 -16.06 20.65 -0.80
C ILE A 67 -15.42 22.00 -0.49
N ASN A 68 -14.74 22.60 -1.48
CA ASN A 68 -14.02 23.84 -1.30
C ASN A 68 -14.93 25.07 -1.56
N THR A 69 -14.81 26.08 -0.70
CA THR A 69 -15.62 27.31 -0.82
C THR A 69 -14.85 28.48 -1.43
N GLY A 70 -13.53 28.37 -1.59
CA GLY A 70 -12.65 29.42 -2.12
C GLY A 70 -12.89 29.73 -3.59
N SER A 71 -12.71 31.00 -3.99
CA SER A 71 -12.76 31.43 -5.39
C SER A 71 -11.35 31.63 -5.93
N SER A 72 -10.62 30.53 -6.12
CA SER A 72 -9.30 30.56 -6.76
C SER A 72 -9.43 30.56 -8.29
N THR A 73 -8.41 31.09 -8.96
CA THR A 73 -8.21 30.93 -10.42
C THR A 73 -7.35 29.71 -10.76
N TRP A 74 -6.93 28.98 -9.72
CA TRP A 74 -6.17 27.74 -9.77
C TRP A 74 -6.93 26.68 -9.00
N PRO A 75 -6.95 25.42 -9.48
CA PRO A 75 -7.58 24.35 -8.70
C PRO A 75 -6.80 24.17 -7.40
N ASP A 76 -7.52 23.83 -6.33
CA ASP A 76 -6.92 23.25 -5.14
C ASP A 76 -6.10 22.02 -5.53
N GLN A 77 -5.11 21.64 -4.72
CA GLN A 77 -4.13 20.62 -5.10
C GLN A 77 -3.99 19.56 -4.00
N TYR A 78 -3.50 18.39 -4.42
CA TYR A 78 -3.08 17.31 -3.52
C TYR A 78 -4.18 16.86 -2.56
N ALA A 79 -5.43 16.75 -3.03
CA ALA A 79 -6.49 16.27 -2.15
C ALA A 79 -6.34 14.77 -1.91
N ASP A 80 -6.58 14.37 -0.67
CA ASP A 80 -6.60 12.97 -0.28
C ASP A 80 -7.75 12.71 0.70
N LEU A 81 -8.20 11.46 0.78
CA LEU A 81 -9.31 11.06 1.63
C LEU A 81 -9.08 9.70 2.29
N ASP A 82 -9.65 9.56 3.48
CA ASP A 82 -9.77 8.26 4.17
C ASP A 82 -11.09 8.20 4.97
N ILE A 83 -11.50 6.99 5.36
CA ILE A 83 -12.83 6.70 5.92
C ILE A 83 -12.67 6.10 7.32
N ASP A 84 -13.37 6.68 8.30
CA ASP A 84 -13.36 6.13 9.66
C ASP A 84 -14.27 4.90 9.81
N SER A 85 -14.16 4.23 10.96
CA SER A 85 -14.97 3.03 11.24
C SER A 85 -16.49 3.30 11.35
N SER A 86 -16.91 4.56 11.45
CA SER A 86 -18.33 4.95 11.40
C SER A 86 -18.81 5.16 9.96
N GLY A 87 -17.91 5.08 8.98
CA GLY A 87 -18.18 5.38 7.58
C GLY A 87 -18.12 6.87 7.26
N ASP A 88 -17.64 7.72 8.18
CA ASP A 88 -17.47 9.13 7.90
C ASP A 88 -16.19 9.37 7.08
N VAL A 89 -16.22 10.36 6.19
CA VAL A 89 -15.14 10.65 5.25
C VAL A 89 -14.34 11.85 5.72
N HIS A 90 -13.03 11.67 5.82
CA HIS A 90 -12.06 12.69 6.17
C HIS A 90 -11.32 13.11 4.90
N ILE A 91 -11.26 14.41 4.62
CA ILE A 91 -10.66 14.92 3.37
C ILE A 91 -9.71 16.07 3.70
N VAL A 92 -8.52 16.01 3.13
CA VAL A 92 -7.48 17.05 3.22
C VAL A 92 -7.09 17.55 1.83
N TRP A 93 -6.57 18.77 1.75
CA TRP A 93 -6.05 19.35 0.50
C TRP A 93 -5.20 20.61 0.78
N ALA A 94 -4.38 21.00 -0.19
CA ALA A 94 -3.72 22.30 -0.22
C ALA A 94 -4.62 23.34 -0.93
N ASP A 95 -5.02 24.40 -0.21
CA ASP A 95 -5.93 25.42 -0.71
C ASP A 95 -5.19 26.44 -1.59
N ALA A 96 -5.46 26.41 -2.89
CA ALA A 96 -4.79 27.29 -3.86
C ALA A 96 -5.20 28.77 -3.72
N PHE A 97 -6.29 29.07 -3.00
CA PHE A 97 -6.71 30.43 -2.72
C PHE A 97 -5.96 31.04 -1.52
N ASP A 98 -5.63 30.21 -0.54
CA ASP A 98 -5.08 30.62 0.75
C ASP A 98 -3.64 30.16 0.87
N ASP A 99 -2.79 30.57 -0.08
CA ASP A 99 -1.34 30.29 -0.13
C ASP A 99 -0.96 28.81 0.09
N LEU A 100 -1.73 27.87 -0.51
CA LEU A 100 -1.54 26.43 -0.37
C LEU A 100 -1.50 25.96 1.10
N LEU A 101 -2.31 26.58 1.96
CA LEU A 101 -2.46 26.12 3.34
C LEU A 101 -3.24 24.81 3.39
N MET A 102 -2.77 23.90 4.25
CA MET A 102 -3.38 22.60 4.46
C MET A 102 -4.77 22.74 5.11
N LYS A 103 -5.79 22.16 4.46
CA LYS A 103 -7.19 22.19 4.90
C LYS A 103 -7.68 20.80 5.29
N TYR A 104 -8.76 20.78 6.06
CA TYR A 104 -9.44 19.58 6.51
C TYR A 104 -10.95 19.78 6.58
N ILE A 105 -11.71 18.75 6.23
CA ILE A 105 -13.16 18.68 6.38
C ILE A 105 -13.56 17.24 6.72
N LYS A 106 -14.71 17.08 7.39
CA LYS A 106 -15.32 15.76 7.62
C LYS A 106 -16.75 15.74 7.09
N LEU A 107 -17.08 14.71 6.33
CA LEU A 107 -18.40 14.46 5.77
C LEU A 107 -19.00 13.17 6.35
N ASP A 108 -20.31 13.14 6.50
CA ASP A 108 -21.07 11.92 6.72
C ASP A 108 -21.00 11.11 5.42
N GLY A 109 -20.45 9.89 5.47
CA GLY A 109 -20.23 9.11 4.25
C GLY A 109 -21.52 8.61 3.61
N ASP A 110 -22.63 8.50 4.32
CA ASP A 110 -23.89 7.98 3.79
C ASP A 110 -24.63 9.00 2.93
N ASN A 111 -24.53 10.28 3.30
CA ASN A 111 -25.33 11.35 2.68
C ASN A 111 -24.51 12.58 2.25
N GLY A 112 -23.22 12.62 2.60
CA GLY A 112 -22.31 13.71 2.27
C GLY A 112 -22.54 15.01 3.06
N ASN A 113 -23.33 14.98 4.13
CA ASN A 113 -23.53 16.15 4.99
C ASN A 113 -22.22 16.54 5.66
N VAL A 114 -21.97 17.83 5.79
CA VAL A 114 -20.80 18.34 6.51
C VAL A 114 -20.96 18.08 8.01
N LEU A 115 -20.08 17.25 8.57
CA LEU A 115 -20.00 16.97 10.01
C LEU A 115 -19.03 17.93 10.70
N ILE A 116 -17.89 18.19 10.07
CA ILE A 116 -16.92 19.20 10.50
C ILE A 116 -16.70 20.14 9.34
N THR A 117 -17.01 21.42 9.54
CA THR A 117 -16.76 22.46 8.55
C THR A 117 -15.28 22.64 8.28
N GLN A 118 -14.93 23.06 7.06
CA GLN A 118 -13.56 23.32 6.63
C GLN A 118 -12.73 24.03 7.70
N LYS A 119 -11.58 23.45 8.02
CA LYS A 119 -10.57 24.01 8.92
C LYS A 119 -9.24 24.15 8.22
N THR A 120 -8.50 25.17 8.63
CA THR A 120 -7.09 25.33 8.29
C THR A 120 -6.27 24.59 9.35
N LEU A 121 -5.54 23.54 8.95
CA LEU A 121 -4.72 22.73 9.84
C LEU A 121 -3.40 23.42 10.21
N TYR A 122 -2.93 24.29 9.31
CA TYR A 122 -1.71 25.06 9.50
C TYR A 122 -1.87 26.45 8.89
N ASN A 123 -1.43 27.49 9.58
CA ASN A 123 -1.61 28.89 9.17
C ASN A 123 -0.31 29.69 9.10
N GLY A 124 0.85 29.02 9.03
CA GLY A 124 2.14 29.71 9.18
C GLY A 124 2.42 30.68 8.05
N ALA A 125 2.06 31.93 8.31
CA ALA A 125 2.28 33.06 7.44
C ALA A 125 3.78 33.24 7.20
N GLY A 126 4.20 33.07 5.95
CA GLY A 126 5.53 33.43 5.46
C GLY A 126 6.54 32.29 5.33
N ASP A 127 6.21 31.07 5.78
CA ASP A 127 7.22 30.03 5.96
C ASP A 127 7.22 28.93 4.87
N GLY A 128 6.20 28.85 3.98
CA GLY A 128 6.13 27.80 2.95
C GLY A 128 4.75 27.39 2.42
N TYR A 129 4.74 26.58 1.35
CA TYR A 129 3.54 26.02 0.71
C TYR A 129 3.37 24.54 1.07
N ALA A 130 2.13 24.04 1.22
CA ALA A 130 1.87 22.61 1.35
C ALA A 130 1.68 21.95 -0.03
N SER A 131 2.32 20.80 -0.22
CA SER A 131 2.15 19.93 -1.39
C SER A 131 2.11 18.46 -0.98
N ASP A 132 1.65 17.62 -1.91
CA ASP A 132 1.67 16.16 -1.81
C ASP A 132 1.22 15.64 -0.43
N SER A 133 -0.01 15.99 -0.01
CA SER A 133 -0.54 15.48 1.25
C SER A 133 -1.06 14.06 1.13
N ALA A 134 -0.90 13.31 2.23
CA ALA A 134 -1.51 12.01 2.45
C ALA A 134 -2.21 11.96 3.81
N ILE A 135 -3.24 11.13 3.92
CA ILE A 135 -4.10 11.00 5.12
C ILE A 135 -4.30 9.53 5.50
N ALA A 136 -4.33 9.26 6.80
CA ALA A 136 -4.76 8.00 7.37
C ALA A 136 -5.59 8.21 8.64
N VAL A 137 -6.60 7.38 8.87
CA VAL A 137 -7.47 7.43 10.05
C VAL A 137 -7.21 6.24 10.96
N ASP A 138 -6.95 6.52 12.23
CA ASP A 138 -6.70 5.48 13.24
C ASP A 138 -8.00 4.82 13.73
N VAL A 139 -7.85 3.74 14.52
CA VAL A 139 -8.99 2.98 15.08
C VAL A 139 -9.88 3.81 16.00
N ASN A 140 -9.37 4.90 16.57
CA ASN A 140 -10.14 5.83 17.41
C ASN A 140 -10.90 6.87 16.57
N GLY A 141 -10.66 6.90 15.25
CA GLY A 141 -11.18 7.89 14.33
C GLY A 141 -10.35 9.17 14.33
N ASP A 142 -9.15 9.19 14.91
CA ASP A 142 -8.26 10.35 14.80
C ASP A 142 -7.50 10.31 13.47
N VAL A 143 -7.18 11.50 12.96
CA VAL A 143 -6.68 11.69 11.60
C VAL A 143 -5.21 12.05 11.64
N HIS A 144 -4.41 11.30 10.90
CA HIS A 144 -2.99 11.51 10.69
C HIS A 144 -2.80 12.11 9.31
N VAL A 145 -2.15 13.26 9.22
CA VAL A 145 -1.91 13.95 7.94
C VAL A 145 -0.43 14.25 7.80
N VAL A 146 0.14 13.89 6.66
CA VAL A 146 1.49 14.26 6.24
C VAL A 146 1.45 15.08 4.98
N TRP A 147 2.42 15.96 4.78
CA TRP A 147 2.57 16.74 3.56
C TRP A 147 3.99 17.24 3.39
N GLU A 148 4.38 17.49 2.15
CA GLU A 148 5.59 18.24 1.83
C GLU A 148 5.38 19.73 2.14
N TYR A 149 6.42 20.34 2.71
CA TYR A 149 6.45 21.74 3.02
C TYR A 149 7.74 22.41 2.54
N ASP A 150 7.62 23.32 1.57
CA ASP A 150 8.74 24.11 1.04
C ASP A 150 9.08 25.26 1.98
N LYS A 151 10.22 25.19 2.67
CA LYS A 151 10.68 26.25 3.57
C LYS A 151 11.33 27.39 2.75
N THR A 152 10.57 28.47 2.57
CA THR A 152 10.94 29.68 1.78
C THR A 152 12.31 30.29 2.13
N ALA A 153 12.82 30.09 3.34
CA ALA A 153 14.09 30.66 3.81
C ALA A 153 15.31 29.72 3.69
N GLY A 154 15.19 28.54 3.08
CA GLY A 154 16.26 27.53 3.10
C GLY A 154 16.45 26.65 1.87
N ASN A 155 15.54 26.65 0.88
CA ASN A 155 15.50 25.65 -0.21
C ASN A 155 15.46 24.21 0.34
N TYR A 156 14.59 23.95 1.31
CA TYR A 156 14.39 22.61 1.87
C TYR A 156 12.92 22.26 1.80
N ASP A 157 12.63 21.14 1.14
CA ASP A 157 11.31 20.51 1.16
C ASP A 157 11.33 19.51 2.31
N LEU A 158 10.43 19.69 3.28
CA LEU A 158 10.38 18.93 4.53
C LEU A 158 9.03 18.23 4.69
N ILE A 159 9.02 17.06 5.29
CA ILE A 159 7.76 16.39 5.62
C ILE A 159 7.22 16.95 6.94
N SER A 160 6.01 17.49 6.88
CA SER A 160 5.24 17.90 8.05
C SER A 160 4.27 16.80 8.46
N TYR A 161 3.99 16.71 9.75
CA TYR A 161 3.01 15.79 10.33
C TYR A 161 2.10 16.50 11.33
N ILE A 162 0.83 16.11 11.38
CA ILE A 162 -0.16 16.55 12.38
C ILE A 162 -1.12 15.40 12.71
N LYS A 163 -1.55 15.31 13.97
CA LYS A 163 -2.68 14.47 14.39
C LYS A 163 -3.87 15.34 14.73
N VAL A 164 -5.04 15.04 14.19
CA VAL A 164 -6.28 15.80 14.37
C VAL A 164 -7.33 14.90 15.00
N ASP A 165 -7.99 15.40 16.03
CA ASP A 165 -9.17 14.75 16.61
C ASP A 165 -10.27 14.66 15.54
N GLY A 166 -10.63 13.45 15.12
CA GLY A 166 -11.61 13.27 14.04
C GLY A 166 -13.05 13.54 14.44
N THR A 167 -13.34 13.76 15.72
CA THR A 167 -14.64 14.21 16.21
C THR A 167 -14.75 15.73 16.19
N THR A 168 -13.70 16.44 16.58
CA THR A 168 -13.73 17.91 16.73
C THR A 168 -13.03 18.67 15.61
N GLY A 169 -12.16 18.00 14.86
CA GLY A 169 -11.28 18.57 13.85
C GLY A 169 -10.22 19.48 14.46
N ILE A 170 -9.83 19.27 15.72
CA ILE A 170 -8.83 20.09 16.41
C ILE A 170 -7.52 19.28 16.49
N PRO A 171 -6.34 19.88 16.23
CA PRO A 171 -5.08 19.18 16.39
C PRO A 171 -4.90 18.64 17.82
N ILE A 172 -4.64 17.34 17.93
CA ILE A 172 -4.20 16.65 19.16
C ILE A 172 -2.69 16.81 19.29
N ILE A 173 -1.96 16.45 18.23
CA ILE A 173 -0.54 16.72 18.06
C ILE A 173 -0.46 17.88 17.06
N PRO A 174 -0.03 19.08 17.48
CA PRO A 174 0.18 20.20 16.57
C PRO A 174 1.20 19.86 15.48
N ARG A 175 1.17 20.61 14.38
CA ARG A 175 2.13 20.43 13.28
C ARG A 175 3.57 20.34 13.81
N MET A 176 4.30 19.33 13.35
CA MET A 176 5.74 19.18 13.51
C MET A 176 6.41 18.79 12.20
N GLU A 177 7.72 18.99 12.10
CA GLU A 177 8.56 18.43 11.04
C GLU A 177 8.91 16.98 11.44
N VAL A 178 8.79 16.02 10.51
CA VAL A 178 9.15 14.62 10.74
C VAL A 178 10.68 14.50 10.83
N ASN A 179 11.17 13.78 11.85
CA ASN A 179 12.58 13.75 12.19
C ASN A 179 13.37 12.74 11.35
N PHE A 180 13.79 13.16 10.17
CA PHE A 180 14.78 12.41 9.38
C PHE A 180 16.19 12.92 9.67
N SER A 181 17.18 12.01 9.70
CA SER A 181 18.52 12.32 10.18
C SER A 181 19.25 13.29 9.23
N TYR A 182 19.43 14.52 9.70
CA TYR A 182 20.04 15.58 8.89
C TYR A 182 21.55 15.41 8.72
N THR A 183 22.00 15.57 7.49
CA THR A 183 23.36 16.07 7.20
C THR A 183 23.20 17.37 6.42
N ASN A 184 23.66 18.50 7.00
CA ASN A 184 23.67 19.83 6.39
C ASN A 184 23.97 19.78 4.88
N TYR A 185 23.00 20.10 4.00
CA TYR A 185 23.10 20.63 2.62
C TYR A 185 21.74 20.38 1.92
N HIS A 186 21.40 21.21 0.92
CA HIS A 186 20.13 21.23 0.17
C HIS A 186 19.57 19.81 -0.10
N TYR A 187 18.57 19.45 0.70
CA TYR A 187 17.82 18.21 0.59
C TYR A 187 16.37 18.55 0.31
N ARG A 188 15.71 17.61 -0.33
CA ARG A 188 14.33 17.76 -0.69
C ARG A 188 13.58 16.45 -0.46
N ASP A 189 12.54 16.54 0.33
CA ASP A 189 11.62 15.45 0.61
C ASP A 189 10.31 15.68 -0.08
N TYR A 190 9.88 14.67 -0.82
CA TYR A 190 8.76 14.77 -1.72
C TYR A 190 7.80 13.61 -1.52
N VAL A 191 6.55 13.82 -1.92
CA VAL A 191 5.56 12.75 -2.07
C VAL A 191 5.50 11.80 -0.86
N PRO A 192 5.27 12.32 0.35
CA PRO A 192 5.08 11.46 1.51
C PRO A 192 3.79 10.65 1.36
N ASP A 193 3.80 9.45 1.92
CA ASP A 193 2.60 8.68 2.17
C ASP A 193 2.57 8.20 3.63
N VAL A 194 1.36 7.99 4.15
CA VAL A 194 1.12 7.65 5.56
C VAL A 194 0.11 6.52 5.70
N ALA A 195 0.39 5.59 6.60
CA ALA A 195 -0.59 4.63 7.10
C ALA A 195 -0.49 4.49 8.61
N VAL A 196 -1.52 3.92 9.23
CA VAL A 196 -1.58 3.70 10.67
C VAL A 196 -1.88 2.23 10.93
N ASP A 197 -1.10 1.59 11.82
CA ASP A 197 -1.31 0.20 12.19
C ASP A 197 -2.39 0.05 13.28
N PHE A 198 -2.78 -1.20 13.58
CA PHE A 198 -3.83 -1.48 14.56
C PHE A 198 -3.47 -1.07 16.00
N GLU A 199 -2.18 -0.83 16.28
CA GLU A 199 -1.69 -0.35 17.57
C GLU A 199 -1.73 1.18 17.66
N GLY A 200 -2.04 1.86 16.55
CA GLY A 200 -2.03 3.32 16.43
C GLY A 200 -0.65 3.88 16.12
N ASN A 201 0.30 3.07 15.68
CA ASN A 201 1.60 3.57 15.22
C ASN A 201 1.49 4.13 13.80
N VAL A 202 2.22 5.21 13.55
CA VAL A 202 2.21 5.93 12.27
C VAL A 202 3.41 5.49 11.44
N HIS A 203 3.15 5.12 10.20
CA HIS A 203 4.13 4.68 9.22
C HIS A 203 4.22 5.74 8.13
N ILE A 204 5.41 6.31 7.89
CA ILE A 204 5.60 7.33 6.86
C ILE A 204 6.72 6.88 5.93
N ALA A 205 6.47 6.90 4.62
CA ALA A 205 7.50 6.75 3.60
C ALA A 205 7.54 8.00 2.71
N THR A 206 8.72 8.37 2.25
CA THR A 206 8.91 9.55 1.40
C THR A 206 10.12 9.36 0.49
N ARG A 207 10.10 10.05 -0.66
CA ARG A 207 11.26 10.18 -1.52
C ARG A 207 12.17 11.27 -0.98
N PHE A 208 13.41 10.92 -0.72
CA PHE A 208 14.46 11.85 -0.33
C PHE A 208 15.43 12.07 -1.49
N LYS A 209 15.82 13.33 -1.74
CA LYS A 209 16.80 13.71 -2.75
C LYS A 209 17.78 14.75 -2.24
N TYR A 210 19.07 14.48 -2.40
CA TYR A 210 20.11 15.52 -2.32
C TYR A 210 20.22 16.28 -3.64
N ASP A 211 20.58 17.56 -3.59
CA ASP A 211 20.89 18.37 -4.78
C ASP A 211 21.93 17.73 -5.73
N TYR A 212 22.85 16.92 -5.18
CA TYR A 212 23.95 16.27 -5.92
C TYR A 212 24.04 14.76 -5.70
N GLY A 213 23.05 14.15 -5.04
CA GLY A 213 23.04 12.73 -4.74
C GLY A 213 21.86 12.02 -5.41
N ASP A 214 22.00 10.72 -5.58
CA ASP A 214 20.92 9.87 -6.07
C ASP A 214 19.79 9.84 -5.02
N PRO A 215 18.53 9.96 -5.43
CA PRO A 215 17.42 9.92 -4.50
C PRO A 215 17.17 8.49 -4.01
N TRP A 216 16.47 8.37 -2.89
CA TRP A 216 16.04 7.07 -2.35
C TRP A 216 14.75 7.21 -1.57
N ILE A 217 14.13 6.07 -1.29
CA ILE A 217 12.98 6.02 -0.39
C ILE A 217 13.48 5.82 1.03
N ARG A 218 12.93 6.60 1.95
CA ARG A 218 13.15 6.43 3.39
C ARG A 218 11.82 6.24 4.09
N TYR A 219 11.89 5.54 5.22
CA TYR A 219 10.77 5.10 6.02
C TYR A 219 11.02 5.43 7.50
N ILE A 220 9.97 5.75 8.24
CA ILE A 220 10.00 5.92 9.69
C ILE A 220 8.72 5.35 10.31
N LYS A 221 8.83 4.84 11.54
CA LYS A 221 7.69 4.45 12.38
C LYS A 221 7.66 5.32 13.62
N MET A 222 6.53 5.95 13.92
CA MET A 222 6.34 6.77 15.10
C MET A 222 5.18 6.24 15.95
N ASP A 223 5.22 6.48 17.25
CA ASP A 223 4.07 6.29 18.14
C ASP A 223 3.02 7.35 17.81
N GLY A 224 1.79 6.95 17.48
CA GLY A 224 0.77 7.90 17.00
C GLY A 224 0.16 8.79 18.07
N ASP A 225 0.40 8.52 19.36
CA ASP A 225 -0.08 9.36 20.46
C ASP A 225 0.95 10.38 20.91
N THR A 226 2.24 10.09 20.72
CA THR A 226 3.35 10.93 21.18
C THR A 226 4.17 11.55 20.05
N ALA A 227 4.07 11.01 18.83
CA ALA A 227 4.92 11.31 17.68
C ALA A 227 6.43 11.09 17.93
N GLU A 228 6.76 10.21 18.87
CA GLU A 228 8.14 9.79 19.13
C GLU A 228 8.52 8.64 18.20
N ASP A 229 9.78 8.63 17.74
CA ASP A 229 10.30 7.60 16.84
C ASP A 229 10.33 6.22 17.53
N ILE A 230 9.64 5.23 16.95
CA ILE A 230 9.72 3.81 17.33
C ILE A 230 10.82 3.14 16.51
N ILE A 231 10.77 3.33 15.19
CA ILE A 231 11.82 2.94 14.26
C ILE A 231 12.31 4.25 13.64
N PRO A 232 13.55 4.69 13.94
CA PRO A 232 14.10 5.90 13.32
C PRO A 232 14.29 5.68 11.81
N GLU A 233 14.69 6.72 11.10
CA GLU A 233 14.92 6.67 9.65
C GLU A 233 15.59 5.36 9.17
N PHE A 234 14.87 4.67 8.30
CA PHE A 234 15.31 3.49 7.58
C PHE A 234 15.33 3.79 6.08
N ARG A 235 16.44 3.45 5.43
CA ARG A 235 16.58 3.58 3.98
C ARG A 235 16.00 2.33 3.30
N VAL A 236 14.97 2.51 2.48
CA VAL A 236 14.24 1.42 1.82
C VAL A 236 14.94 0.97 0.53
N THR A 237 15.43 1.90 -0.29
CA THR A 237 16.05 1.60 -1.59
C THR A 237 17.56 1.87 -1.59
N ASP A 238 18.31 1.13 -2.41
CA ASP A 238 19.73 1.38 -2.64
C ASP A 238 20.00 2.59 -3.56
N VAL A 239 21.28 3.00 -3.66
CA VAL A 239 21.75 4.30 -4.19
C VAL A 239 21.70 4.47 -5.71
N THR A 240 21.07 3.55 -6.45
CA THR A 240 21.22 3.49 -7.91
C THR A 240 19.97 3.89 -8.69
N ALA A 241 18.89 4.19 -7.98
CA ALA A 241 17.55 4.39 -8.52
C ALA A 241 17.15 5.86 -8.47
N ASP A 242 16.27 6.31 -9.38
CA ASP A 242 15.49 7.54 -9.16
C ASP A 242 14.10 7.19 -8.64
N PRO A 243 13.93 6.69 -7.39
CA PRO A 243 12.68 6.09 -7.01
C PRO A 243 11.65 7.15 -6.61
N TYR A 244 10.38 6.85 -6.85
CA TYR A 244 9.22 7.67 -6.48
C TYR A 244 8.22 6.81 -5.70
N VAL A 245 7.97 7.17 -4.44
CA VAL A 245 6.91 6.53 -3.63
C VAL A 245 5.57 6.70 -4.35
N GLY A 246 4.89 5.58 -4.55
CA GLY A 246 3.53 5.54 -5.07
C GLY A 246 2.53 5.41 -3.94
N VAL A 247 2.65 4.34 -3.14
CA VAL A 247 1.77 4.08 -1.99
C VAL A 247 2.50 3.32 -0.87
N LEU A 248 2.03 3.51 0.36
CA LEU A 248 2.39 2.80 1.57
C LEU A 248 1.11 2.29 2.25
N ASP A 249 1.13 1.03 2.69
CA ASP A 249 0.04 0.44 3.48
C ASP A 249 0.61 -0.51 4.55
N VAL A 250 -0.19 -0.84 5.56
CA VAL A 250 0.21 -1.71 6.67
C VAL A 250 -0.76 -2.87 6.80
N ASP A 251 -0.24 -4.09 6.82
CA ASP A 251 -1.07 -5.28 6.95
C ASP A 251 -1.52 -5.54 8.41
N SER A 252 -2.42 -6.50 8.58
CA SER A 252 -2.97 -6.84 9.89
C SER A 252 -1.95 -7.37 10.92
N VAL A 253 -0.73 -7.74 10.51
CA VAL A 253 0.35 -8.12 11.43
C VAL A 253 1.32 -6.98 11.72
N GLY A 254 1.08 -5.81 11.11
CA GLY A 254 1.88 -4.59 11.27
C GLY A 254 3.00 -4.46 10.24
N ASP A 255 3.15 -5.39 9.30
CA ASP A 255 4.18 -5.29 8.27
C ASP A 255 3.83 -4.21 7.24
N VAL A 256 4.86 -3.55 6.73
CA VAL A 256 4.72 -2.39 5.84
C VAL A 256 4.87 -2.82 4.40
N HIS A 257 3.98 -2.35 3.55
CA HIS A 257 3.93 -2.59 2.12
C HIS A 257 4.20 -1.26 1.42
N ILE A 258 5.29 -1.18 0.65
CA ILE A 258 5.67 0.04 -0.07
C ILE A 258 5.75 -0.31 -1.55
N VAL A 259 5.03 0.46 -2.37
CA VAL A 259 5.09 0.39 -3.81
C VAL A 259 5.64 1.70 -4.35
N TYR A 260 6.61 1.62 -5.25
CA TYR A 260 7.27 2.78 -5.84
C TYR A 260 7.63 2.55 -7.29
N GLN A 261 7.78 3.62 -8.03
CA GLN A 261 8.41 3.59 -9.35
C GLN A 261 9.92 3.67 -9.18
N ASP A 262 10.68 2.93 -9.99
CA ASP A 262 12.14 3.01 -10.06
C ASP A 262 12.61 3.01 -11.53
N ASP A 263 13.35 4.04 -11.91
CA ASP A 263 13.79 4.30 -13.29
C ASP A 263 15.05 3.54 -13.74
N ASN A 264 15.74 2.81 -12.84
CA ASN A 264 17.08 2.28 -13.15
C ASN A 264 17.34 0.81 -12.84
N ILE A 265 16.34 0.01 -12.44
CA ILE A 265 16.56 -1.41 -12.10
C ILE A 265 17.14 -2.22 -13.28
N THR A 266 16.88 -1.83 -14.54
CA THR A 266 17.43 -2.57 -15.71
C THR A 266 17.95 -1.69 -16.87
N GLY A 267 18.46 -0.49 -16.59
CA GLY A 267 19.16 0.31 -17.62
C GLY A 267 18.28 1.18 -18.52
N GLY A 268 17.31 1.90 -17.92
CA GLY A 268 16.60 3.01 -18.58
C GLY A 268 15.08 2.86 -18.69
N ASP A 269 14.52 1.75 -18.21
CA ASP A 269 13.08 1.54 -18.11
C ASP A 269 12.61 1.78 -16.66
N SER A 270 11.45 2.45 -16.52
CA SER A 270 10.76 2.64 -15.24
C SER A 270 9.93 1.42 -14.88
N PHE A 271 10.19 0.83 -13.72
CA PHE A 271 9.42 -0.29 -13.19
C PHE A 271 8.60 0.15 -11.98
N LEU A 272 7.42 -0.45 -11.83
CA LEU A 272 6.75 -0.46 -10.53
C LEU A 272 7.45 -1.51 -9.68
N VAL A 273 7.73 -1.21 -8.42
CA VAL A 273 8.54 -2.01 -7.52
C VAL A 273 7.80 -2.18 -6.21
N TYR A 274 7.86 -3.38 -5.64
CA TYR A 274 7.27 -3.69 -4.34
C TYR A 274 8.32 -4.11 -3.33
N THR A 275 8.25 -3.50 -2.15
CA THR A 275 9.04 -3.85 -0.98
C THR A 275 8.13 -4.05 0.24
N LYS A 276 8.38 -5.12 0.99
CA LYS A 276 7.74 -5.45 2.26
C LYS A 276 8.76 -5.35 3.39
N LEU A 277 8.46 -4.55 4.41
CA LEU A 277 9.27 -4.39 5.62
C LEU A 277 8.56 -4.99 6.84
N SER A 278 9.33 -5.54 7.77
CA SER A 278 8.86 -5.93 9.09
C SER A 278 8.41 -4.69 9.87
N GLY A 279 7.18 -4.71 10.38
CA GLY A 279 6.63 -3.64 11.21
C GLY A 279 7.31 -3.43 12.57
N THR A 280 8.14 -4.39 12.96
CA THR A 280 8.81 -4.41 14.28
C THR A 280 10.17 -3.72 14.23
N ASP A 281 10.91 -3.88 13.14
CA ASP A 281 12.32 -3.47 13.05
C ASP A 281 12.75 -2.96 11.66
N ALA A 282 11.80 -2.79 10.72
CA ALA A 282 12.01 -2.41 9.33
C ALA A 282 12.95 -3.35 8.55
N SER A 283 13.21 -4.56 9.05
CA SER A 283 13.97 -5.55 8.27
C SER A 283 13.21 -5.91 6.98
N VAL A 284 13.93 -5.98 5.86
CA VAL A 284 13.34 -6.30 4.56
C VAL A 284 12.89 -7.76 4.56
N ILE A 285 11.57 -7.98 4.41
CA ILE A 285 10.98 -9.31 4.26
C ILE A 285 11.03 -9.72 2.77
N PHE A 286 10.64 -8.82 1.89
CA PHE A 286 10.77 -8.93 0.43
C PHE A 286 11.18 -7.56 -0.11
N GLY A 287 12.18 -7.47 -0.98
CA GLY A 287 12.71 -6.19 -1.45
C GLY A 287 12.82 -6.11 -2.96
N ASP A 288 12.62 -4.90 -3.48
CA ASP A 288 12.93 -4.49 -4.86
C ASP A 288 12.38 -5.43 -5.95
N GLN A 289 11.15 -5.92 -5.78
CA GLN A 289 10.53 -6.81 -6.76
C GLN A 289 9.79 -6.00 -7.85
N PRO A 290 10.21 -6.05 -9.13
CA PRO A 290 9.47 -5.42 -10.21
C PRO A 290 8.07 -6.05 -10.36
N ILE A 291 7.05 -5.21 -10.49
CA ILE A 291 5.66 -5.59 -10.72
C ILE A 291 5.33 -5.32 -12.20
N GLY A 292 5.12 -6.39 -12.98
CA GLY A 292 4.67 -6.29 -14.38
C GLY A 292 5.40 -7.25 -15.32
N ASP A 293 4.90 -7.36 -16.55
CA ASP A 293 5.49 -8.18 -17.61
C ASP A 293 6.78 -7.50 -18.09
N VAL A 294 7.92 -7.97 -17.60
CA VAL A 294 9.23 -7.56 -18.09
C VAL A 294 9.31 -8.03 -19.54
N GLY A 295 8.98 -7.13 -20.48
CA GLY A 295 9.02 -7.42 -21.91
C GLY A 295 10.34 -8.10 -22.27
N THR A 296 10.28 -9.09 -23.15
CA THR A 296 11.35 -10.01 -23.54
C THR A 296 12.55 -9.33 -24.23
N GLY A 297 13.20 -8.38 -23.58
CA GLY A 297 14.32 -7.59 -24.08
C GLY A 297 15.34 -7.34 -22.98
N ILE A 298 15.97 -8.41 -22.49
CA ILE A 298 17.07 -8.34 -21.53
C ILE A 298 18.38 -8.19 -22.32
N PRO A 299 19.18 -7.12 -22.14
CA PRO A 299 20.62 -7.21 -22.22
C PRO A 299 21.16 -7.79 -20.91
N GLU A 300 21.97 -8.82 -21.06
CA GLU A 300 22.56 -9.67 -20.04
C GLU A 300 23.31 -8.92 -18.93
N CYS A 301 23.17 -9.47 -17.71
CA CYS A 301 24.12 -9.44 -16.58
C CYS A 301 24.61 -8.06 -16.12
N ASP A 302 24.09 -7.59 -14.99
CA ASP A 302 24.96 -7.31 -13.84
C ASP A 302 24.15 -7.15 -12.52
N LEU A 303 24.65 -7.84 -11.49
CA LEU A 303 24.37 -7.67 -10.05
C LEU A 303 23.06 -8.27 -9.48
N GLY A 304 23.18 -9.53 -9.02
CA GLY A 304 22.79 -9.88 -7.64
C GLY A 304 21.34 -10.24 -7.33
N LEU A 305 20.44 -10.30 -8.32
CA LEU A 305 19.05 -10.69 -8.11
C LEU A 305 18.71 -12.02 -8.80
N GLU A 306 17.95 -12.82 -8.07
CA GLU A 306 17.60 -14.21 -8.31
C GLU A 306 16.62 -14.35 -9.49
N TYR A 307 17.11 -14.26 -10.74
CA TYR A 307 16.39 -14.74 -11.93
C TYR A 307 17.33 -15.44 -12.92
N VAL A 308 16.80 -16.54 -13.46
CA VAL A 308 17.47 -17.61 -14.19
C VAL A 308 18.17 -17.13 -15.47
N VAL A 309 19.47 -17.43 -15.60
CA VAL A 309 20.25 -17.25 -16.83
C VAL A 309 19.86 -18.33 -17.85
N GLN A 310 19.58 -17.89 -19.09
CA GLN A 310 19.37 -18.77 -20.23
C GLN A 310 20.71 -19.41 -20.66
N CYS A 311 20.98 -20.63 -20.20
CA CYS A 311 22.04 -21.47 -20.77
C CYS A 311 21.44 -22.28 -21.93
N GLY A 312 21.80 -21.95 -23.16
CA GLY A 312 21.43 -22.76 -24.33
C GLY A 312 21.94 -24.21 -24.22
N GLU A 313 21.38 -25.09 -25.04
CA GLU A 313 21.41 -26.57 -25.02
C GLU A 313 22.78 -27.30 -24.97
N VAL A 314 23.88 -26.63 -24.68
CA VAL A 314 25.20 -27.25 -24.53
C VAL A 314 25.74 -26.97 -23.14
N PHE A 315 25.97 -28.04 -22.38
CA PHE A 315 26.62 -28.05 -21.07
C PHE A 315 27.93 -27.24 -21.13
N ASN A 316 27.90 -25.99 -20.63
CA ASN A 316 29.08 -25.14 -20.55
C ASN A 316 29.70 -25.26 -19.14
N PRO A 317 30.92 -25.80 -19.01
CA PRO A 317 31.60 -25.96 -17.71
C PRO A 317 32.05 -24.63 -17.07
N ASP A 318 31.78 -23.48 -17.68
CA ASP A 318 32.20 -22.16 -17.16
C ASP A 318 31.15 -21.47 -16.26
N CYS A 319 29.98 -22.07 -16.00
CA CYS A 319 28.96 -21.51 -15.09
C CYS A 319 29.22 -21.75 -13.58
N PHE A 320 30.40 -22.27 -13.20
CA PHE A 320 30.73 -22.65 -11.83
C PHE A 320 31.52 -21.57 -11.09
N ALA A 321 30.86 -20.51 -10.64
CA ALA A 321 31.44 -19.66 -9.60
C ALA A 321 30.79 -19.88 -8.22
N ASN A 322 29.52 -20.33 -8.15
CA ASN A 322 28.77 -20.40 -6.90
C ASN A 322 27.85 -21.64 -6.93
N ASP A 323 27.62 -22.31 -5.79
CA ASP A 323 27.00 -23.66 -5.64
C ASP A 323 25.56 -23.88 -6.16
N TRP A 324 25.01 -23.00 -6.99
CA TRP A 324 23.62 -23.04 -7.47
C TRP A 324 23.54 -23.37 -8.97
N ALA A 325 22.87 -24.47 -9.30
CA ALA A 325 22.62 -24.90 -10.68
C ALA A 325 21.15 -24.66 -11.03
N CYS A 326 20.88 -23.91 -12.10
CA CYS A 326 19.52 -23.68 -12.64
C CYS A 326 19.27 -24.56 -13.87
N CYS A 327 18.04 -25.03 -14.04
CA CYS A 327 17.55 -25.65 -15.27
C CYS A 327 16.82 -24.61 -16.12
N SER A 328 16.96 -24.69 -17.46
CA SER A 328 16.65 -23.57 -18.36
C SER A 328 15.16 -23.44 -18.71
N ASP A 329 14.92 -22.42 -19.54
CA ASP A 329 13.74 -21.76 -20.11
C ASP A 329 12.46 -22.52 -20.46
N ASP A 330 12.41 -23.85 -20.35
CA ASP A 330 11.19 -24.60 -20.69
C ASP A 330 10.32 -24.88 -19.45
N PRO A 331 9.02 -24.52 -19.45
CA PRO A 331 8.11 -24.89 -18.37
C PRO A 331 7.95 -26.41 -18.31
N GLY A 332 8.52 -27.03 -17.27
CA GLY A 332 8.46 -28.48 -17.05
C GLY A 332 9.80 -29.18 -16.86
N GLU A 333 10.92 -28.45 -16.82
CA GLU A 333 12.21 -29.01 -16.37
C GLU A 333 12.38 -28.97 -14.85
N TYR A 334 13.00 -30.02 -14.31
CA TYR A 334 13.26 -30.21 -12.89
C TYR A 334 14.75 -30.49 -12.66
N LEU A 335 15.36 -29.79 -11.71
CA LEU A 335 16.70 -30.11 -11.23
C LEU A 335 16.64 -31.37 -10.36
N ILE A 336 17.31 -32.42 -10.79
CA ILE A 336 17.44 -33.67 -10.04
C ILE A 336 18.90 -33.82 -9.60
N GLU A 337 19.10 -34.15 -8.32
CA GLU A 337 20.41 -34.48 -7.77
C GLU A 337 20.40 -35.93 -7.26
N GLU A 338 21.26 -36.78 -7.84
CA GLU A 338 21.40 -38.18 -7.43
C GLU A 338 22.88 -38.59 -7.52
N ASN A 339 23.42 -39.16 -6.44
CA ASN A 339 24.83 -39.57 -6.32
C ASN A 339 25.86 -38.45 -6.61
N GLY A 340 25.55 -37.21 -6.24
CA GLY A 340 26.44 -36.06 -6.43
C GLY A 340 26.49 -35.55 -7.87
N VAL A 341 25.60 -36.02 -8.74
CA VAL A 341 25.42 -35.51 -10.10
C VAL A 341 24.12 -34.69 -10.13
N LYS A 342 24.20 -33.43 -10.57
CA LYS A 342 23.04 -32.54 -10.79
C LYS A 342 22.71 -32.52 -12.29
N ARG A 343 21.44 -32.71 -12.66
CA ARG A 343 20.98 -32.64 -14.05
C ARG A 343 19.53 -32.17 -14.18
N CYS A 344 19.23 -31.51 -15.28
CA CYS A 344 17.89 -31.09 -15.66
C CYS A 344 17.14 -32.21 -16.38
N CYS A 345 15.94 -32.53 -15.90
CA CYS A 345 15.10 -33.60 -16.40
C CYS A 345 13.67 -33.12 -16.64
N ASN A 346 13.02 -33.62 -17.70
CA ASN A 346 11.70 -33.14 -18.14
C ASN A 346 10.54 -33.81 -17.37
N ASN A 347 10.85 -34.59 -16.34
CA ASN A 347 9.88 -35.22 -15.45
C ASN A 347 10.39 -35.16 -14.00
N PRO A 348 9.55 -34.76 -13.02
CA PRO A 348 9.98 -34.68 -11.62
C PRO A 348 10.28 -36.06 -11.00
N ASN A 349 9.93 -37.15 -11.69
CA ASN A 349 10.17 -38.53 -11.23
C ASN A 349 11.34 -39.20 -11.95
N ASP A 350 12.08 -38.50 -12.80
CA ASP A 350 13.28 -39.04 -13.44
C ASP A 350 14.36 -39.37 -12.40
N ARG A 351 15.26 -40.28 -12.77
CA ARG A 351 16.45 -40.67 -12.03
C ARG A 351 17.67 -40.41 -12.87
N ILE A 352 18.83 -40.18 -12.25
CA ILE A 352 20.09 -40.04 -12.99
C ILE A 352 20.75 -41.42 -13.03
N ASN A 353 20.84 -42.01 -14.22
CA ASN A 353 21.53 -43.30 -14.37
C ASN A 353 23.05 -43.17 -14.26
N ALA A 354 23.78 -44.29 -14.24
CA ALA A 354 25.23 -44.30 -14.11
C ALA A 354 25.98 -43.61 -15.28
N GLN A 355 25.32 -43.34 -16.40
CA GLN A 355 25.84 -42.57 -17.53
C GLN A 355 25.48 -41.08 -17.42
N GLY A 356 24.86 -40.66 -16.33
CA GLY A 356 24.44 -39.30 -16.06
C GLY A 356 23.12 -38.91 -16.72
N ASN A 357 22.39 -39.80 -17.40
CA ASN A 357 21.18 -39.44 -18.15
C ASN A 357 19.90 -39.55 -17.30
N CYS A 358 18.95 -38.64 -17.53
CA CYS A 358 17.60 -38.71 -16.97
C CYS A 358 16.87 -39.92 -17.54
N VAL A 359 16.41 -40.81 -16.66
CA VAL A 359 15.62 -41.98 -17.01
C VAL A 359 14.44 -42.14 -16.09
N MET A 360 13.27 -42.39 -16.66
CA MET A 360 12.10 -42.79 -15.90
C MET A 360 12.35 -44.14 -15.24
N PRO A 361 12.14 -44.30 -13.92
CA PRO A 361 12.33 -45.57 -13.26
C PRO A 361 11.40 -46.65 -13.84
N THR A 362 11.98 -47.71 -14.38
CA THR A 362 11.25 -48.84 -15.00
C THR A 362 10.63 -49.80 -13.99
N SER A 363 10.80 -49.55 -12.69
CA SER A 363 10.14 -50.31 -11.65
C SER A 363 8.73 -49.75 -11.42
N LYS A 364 7.71 -50.59 -11.69
CA LYS A 364 6.32 -50.33 -11.26
C LYS A 364 6.35 -49.90 -9.79
N ILE A 365 6.08 -48.62 -9.53
CA ILE A 365 5.81 -48.15 -8.17
C ILE A 365 4.64 -48.99 -7.68
N LYS A 366 4.88 -49.88 -6.70
CA LYS A 366 3.79 -50.46 -5.92
C LYS A 366 3.09 -49.27 -5.28
N LYS A 367 1.92 -48.90 -5.80
CA LYS A 367 0.98 -48.04 -5.08
C LYS A 367 0.66 -48.75 -3.76
N THR A 368 1.33 -48.37 -2.68
CA THR A 368 0.84 -48.66 -1.35
C THR A 368 -0.43 -47.82 -1.20
N ALA A 369 -1.58 -48.48 -1.24
CA ALA A 369 -2.85 -47.80 -1.05
C ALA A 369 -2.87 -47.17 0.35
N MET A 370 -3.06 -45.85 0.42
CA MET A 370 -3.57 -45.23 1.64
C MET A 370 -4.92 -45.89 1.99
N PRO A 371 -5.23 -46.13 3.27
CA PRO A 371 -6.52 -46.68 3.64
C PRO A 371 -7.62 -45.71 3.16
N ARG A 372 -8.49 -46.22 2.29
CA ARG A 372 -9.73 -45.54 1.91
C ARG A 372 -10.60 -45.45 3.16
N PHE A 373 -10.90 -44.23 3.61
CA PHE A 373 -12.09 -44.01 4.42
C PHE A 373 -13.30 -44.27 3.52
N SER A 374 -14.04 -45.36 3.78
CA SER A 374 -15.36 -45.56 3.20
C SER A 374 -16.38 -44.73 3.97
N PRO A 375 -17.27 -44.01 3.29
CA PRO A 375 -18.47 -43.48 3.93
C PRO A 375 -19.49 -44.61 4.01
N GLN A 376 -19.95 -44.97 5.22
CA GLN A 376 -21.33 -45.43 5.40
C GLN A 376 -21.76 -45.51 6.87
N GLU A 377 -22.85 -44.78 7.11
CA GLU A 377 -24.04 -45.13 7.90
C GLU A 377 -23.95 -45.22 9.43
N GLY A 378 -24.96 -44.60 10.04
CA GLY A 378 -25.08 -44.39 11.48
C GLY A 378 -25.44 -45.65 12.25
N TYR A 379 -25.38 -45.56 13.58
CA TYR A 379 -26.46 -45.91 14.49
C TYR A 379 -26.19 -45.30 15.88
N SER A 380 -27.27 -44.80 16.47
CA SER A 380 -27.46 -44.31 17.82
C SER A 380 -26.98 -45.26 18.93
N TRP A 381 -26.49 -44.74 20.05
CA TRP A 381 -26.82 -45.23 21.41
C TRP A 381 -26.73 -44.10 22.46
N LEU A 382 -27.89 -43.82 23.06
CA LEU A 382 -28.22 -43.43 24.44
C LEU A 382 -27.13 -42.87 25.38
N LEU A 383 -27.51 -41.75 26.04
CA LEU A 383 -26.94 -41.15 27.26
C LEU A 383 -26.90 -42.15 28.45
N PRO A 384 -26.18 -41.84 29.54
CA PRO A 384 -26.91 -41.20 30.64
C PRO A 384 -26.12 -40.16 31.50
N PHE A 385 -26.87 -39.18 32.02
CA PHE A 385 -26.57 -38.20 33.08
C PHE A 385 -25.41 -37.21 32.81
N GLY A 386 -25.56 -35.89 32.92
CA GLY A 386 -26.55 -35.06 33.58
C GLY A 386 -25.81 -33.89 34.23
N ILE A 387 -26.02 -32.67 33.74
CA ILE A 387 -26.18 -31.40 34.48
C ILE A 387 -26.13 -30.27 33.45
N LEU A 388 -27.30 -29.68 33.27
CA LEU A 388 -27.55 -28.42 32.59
C LEU A 388 -27.10 -27.30 33.54
N ILE A 389 -26.21 -26.42 33.10
CA ILE A 389 -26.16 -25.05 33.63
C ILE A 389 -26.41 -24.12 32.44
N VAL A 390 -27.67 -23.72 32.34
CA VAL A 390 -28.11 -22.56 31.57
C VAL A 390 -27.91 -21.36 32.49
N ILE A 391 -27.00 -20.44 32.13
CA ILE A 391 -27.06 -19.08 32.66
C ILE A 391 -27.70 -18.22 31.57
N SER A 392 -29.01 -18.07 31.71
CA SER A 392 -29.76 -16.95 31.13
C SER A 392 -29.50 -15.74 32.01
N VAL A 393 -28.98 -14.64 31.45
CA VAL A 393 -29.13 -13.31 32.06
C VAL A 393 -30.14 -12.55 31.24
N LEU A 394 -31.33 -12.37 31.83
CA LEU A 394 -32.44 -11.60 31.28
C LEU A 394 -32.70 -10.43 32.24
N ILE A 395 -32.42 -9.22 31.72
CA ILE A 395 -33.14 -7.94 31.90
C ILE A 395 -33.19 -7.32 33.32
N TYR A 396 -32.80 -6.04 33.42
CA TYR A 396 -33.68 -5.01 33.99
C TYR A 396 -33.49 -3.64 33.31
N PHE A 397 -34.54 -3.23 32.58
CA PHE A 397 -34.82 -1.85 32.20
C PHE A 397 -35.12 -1.02 33.45
N PHE A 398 -34.57 0.19 33.55
CA PHE A 398 -35.19 1.28 34.29
C PHE A 398 -35.28 2.52 33.40
N THR A 399 -36.49 2.75 32.88
CA THR A 399 -36.97 4.06 32.46
C THR A 399 -37.28 4.87 33.71
N VAL A 400 -36.66 6.04 33.86
CA VAL A 400 -37.14 7.11 34.74
C VAL A 400 -37.35 8.36 33.90
N LYS A 401 -38.61 8.77 33.76
CA LYS A 401 -39.00 10.10 33.27
C LYS A 401 -39.98 10.73 34.25
N LYS A 402 -39.71 12.01 34.53
CA LYS A 402 -40.53 13.08 35.14
C LYS A 402 -40.57 13.22 36.66
N LYS A 403 -39.99 14.32 37.15
CA LYS A 403 -40.74 15.58 37.24
C LYS A 403 -39.90 16.74 36.71
#